data_AF-A0A840XZX6-F1
#
_entry.id   AF-A0A840XZX6-F1
#
_cell.length_a   1.000
_cell.length_b   1.000
_cell.length_c   1.000
_cell.angle_alpha   90.00
_cell.angle_beta   90.00
_cell.angle_gamma   90.00
#
_symmetry.space_group_name_H-M   'P 1'
#
loop_
_entity.id
_entity.type
_entity.pdbx_description
1 polymer ?
#
loop_
_entity_poly.entity_id
_entity_poly.type
_entity_poly.pdbx_seq_one_letter_code
_entity_poly.pdbx_strand_id
1 'polypeptide(L)' 'MTRTNAEAAPPPTEAERDAEIALLAKRHRVSPAIVREIMRRSGATERASIEREIAKGKARR' A
#
# COMPACT_ATOMS: atom_id res chain seq x y z
N MET A 1 -31.71 12.71 12.54
CA MET A 1 -31.33 12.75 11.12
C MET A 1 -29.81 12.70 11.05
N THR A 2 -29.24 11.51 10.85
CA THR A 2 -27.78 11.29 10.83
C THR A 2 -27.28 11.35 9.39
N ARG A 3 -26.52 12.40 9.07
CA ARG A 3 -25.60 12.39 7.93
C ARG A 3 -24.21 12.58 8.49
N THR A 4 -23.55 11.46 8.80
CA THR A 4 -22.11 11.46 9.06
C THR A 4 -21.44 11.83 7.74
N ASN A 5 -20.96 13.06 7.67
CA ASN A 5 -20.11 13.53 6.60
C ASN A 5 -18.86 12.66 6.60
N ALA A 6 -18.78 11.70 5.68
CA ALA A 6 -17.54 11.02 5.38
C ALA A 6 -16.66 12.04 4.66
N GLU A 7 -15.98 12.86 5.44
CA GLU A 7 -14.92 13.74 4.96
C GLU A 7 -13.85 12.81 4.37
N ALA A 8 -13.86 12.67 3.05
CA ALA A 8 -12.88 11.87 2.33
C ALA A 8 -11.52 12.52 2.58
N ALA A 9 -10.67 11.83 3.36
CA ALA A 9 -9.33 12.29 3.63
C ALA A 9 -8.61 12.61 2.31
N PRO A 10 -7.82 13.70 2.25
CA PRO A 10 -7.09 14.05 1.05
C PRO A 10 -6.18 12.88 0.64
N PRO A 11 -5.97 12.68 -0.67
CA PRO A 11 -5.10 11.62 -1.14
C PRO A 11 -3.70 11.80 -0.56
N PRO A 12 -3.03 10.70 -0.12
CA PRO A 12 -1.72 10.80 0.51
C PRO A 12 -0.72 11.41 -0.47
N THR A 13 0.09 12.34 0.05
CA THR A 13 1.20 12.98 -0.64
C THR A 13 2.25 11.96 -1.08
N GLU A 14 3.11 12.34 -2.02
CA GLU A 14 4.18 11.45 -2.50
C GLU A 14 5.14 11.05 -1.37
N ALA A 15 5.46 11.97 -0.45
CA ALA A 15 6.28 11.69 0.73
C ALA A 15 5.61 10.69 1.69
N GLU A 16 4.30 10.81 1.92
CA GLU A 16 3.55 9.86 2.75
C GLU A 16 3.48 8.48 2.09
N ARG A 17 3.33 8.42 0.77
CA ARG A 17 3.37 7.16 0.00
C ARG A 17 4.74 6.51 0.09
N ASP A 18 5.82 7.27 -0.02
CA ASP A 18 7.18 6.74 0.12
C ASP A 18 7.46 6.22 1.53
N ALA A 19 6.97 6.91 2.56
CA ALA A 19 7.04 6.44 3.94
C ALA A 19 6.25 5.14 4.13
N GLU A 20 5.06 5.04 3.54
CA GLU A 20 4.24 3.83 3.57
C GLU A 20 4.93 2.66 2.85
N ILE A 21 5.52 2.91 1.67
CA ILE A 21 6.30 1.93 0.92
C ILE A 21 7.46 1.38 1.77
N ALA A 22 8.21 2.27 2.44
CA ALA A 22 9.31 1.86 3.32
C ALA A 22 8.82 1.03 4.51
N LEU A 23 7.68 1.41 5.10
CA LEU A 23 7.05 0.66 6.20
C LEU A 23 6.62 -0.74 5.76
N LEU A 24 5.95 -0.84 4.60
CA LEU A 24 5.50 -2.11 4.02
C LEU A 24 6.69 -3.02 3.72
N ALA A 25 7.73 -2.47 3.10
CA ALA A 25 8.96 -3.16 2.77
C ALA A 25 9.64 -3.74 4.03
N LYS A 26 9.82 -2.91 5.07
CA LYS A 26 10.42 -3.31 6.34
C LYS A 26 9.60 -4.41 7.02
N ARG A 27 8.29 -4.22 7.18
CA ARG A 27 7.42 -5.18 7.87
C ARG A 27 7.40 -6.53 7.17
N HIS A 28 7.34 -6.53 5.84
CA HIS A 28 7.30 -7.75 5.06
C HIS A 28 8.68 -8.28 4.68
N ARG A 29 9.78 -7.64 5.11
CA ARG A 29 11.15 -8.05 4.76
C ARG A 29 11.35 -8.21 3.25
N VAL A 30 10.84 -7.26 2.48
CA VAL A 30 11.00 -7.19 1.02
C VAL A 30 11.66 -5.87 0.65
N SER A 31 12.24 -5.77 -0.55
CA SER A 31 12.75 -4.49 -1.05
C SER A 31 11.61 -3.49 -1.33
N PRO A 32 11.79 -2.19 -1.04
CA PRO A 32 10.86 -1.14 -1.46
C PRO A 32 10.52 -1.17 -2.95
N ALA A 33 11.45 -1.63 -3.80
CA ALA A 33 11.22 -1.78 -5.24
C ALA A 33 10.10 -2.78 -5.55
N ILE A 34 9.99 -3.86 -4.77
CA ILE A 34 8.93 -4.87 -4.93
C ILE A 34 7.57 -4.23 -4.61
N VAL A 35 7.50 -3.43 -3.55
CA VAL A 35 6.25 -2.74 -3.15
C VAL A 35 5.82 -1.75 -4.24
N ARG A 36 6.74 -0.92 -4.74
CA ARG A 36 6.47 0.01 -5.86
C ARG A 36 5.97 -0.74 -7.09
N GLU A 37 6.60 -1.86 -7.42
CA GLU A 37 6.20 -2.62 -8.60
C GLU A 37 4.84 -3.30 -8.43
N ILE A 38 4.50 -3.74 -7.22
CA ILE A 38 3.14 -4.21 -6.89
C ILE A 38 2.14 -3.08 -7.12
N MET A 39 2.36 -1.90 -6.53
CA MET A 39 1.46 -0.75 -6.70
C MET A 39 1.31 -0.38 -8.18
N ARG A 40 2.41 -0.39 -8.95
CA ARG A 40 2.39 -0.12 -10.40
C ARG A 40 1.61 -1.17 -11.19
N ARG A 41 1.74 -2.46 -10.85
CA ARG A 41 1.08 -3.55 -11.59
C ARG A 41 -0.39 -3.73 -11.23
N SER A 42 -0.73 -3.62 -9.95
CA SER A 42 -2.09 -3.85 -9.46
C SER A 42 -2.95 -2.58 -9.45
N GLY A 43 -2.32 -1.40 -9.53
CA GLY A 43 -3.00 -0.12 -9.30
C GLY A 43 -3.45 0.06 -7.84
N ALA A 44 -3.05 -0.83 -6.92
CA ALA A 44 -3.47 -0.76 -5.53
C ALA A 44 -2.84 0.43 -4.83
N THR A 45 -3.70 1.30 -4.32
CA THR A 45 -3.33 2.39 -3.41
C THR A 45 -3.62 2.04 -1.96
N GLU A 46 -4.47 1.03 -1.73
CA GLU A 46 -4.84 0.58 -0.40
C GLU A 46 -3.81 -0.39 0.17
N ARG A 47 -3.37 -0.08 1.39
CA ARG A 47 -2.44 -0.89 2.15
C ARG A 47 -2.80 -2.37 2.20
N ALA A 48 -4.06 -2.71 2.51
CA ALA A 48 -4.51 -4.09 2.63
C ALA A 48 -4.37 -4.87 1.31
N SER A 49 -4.65 -4.21 0.18
CA SER A 49 -4.52 -4.80 -1.15
C SER A 49 -3.04 -5.04 -1.51
N ILE A 50 -2.16 -4.09 -1.18
CA ILE A 50 -0.71 -4.25 -1.38
C ILE A 50 -0.17 -5.39 -0.53
N GLU A 51 -0.58 -5.51 0.74
CA GLU A 51 -0.17 -6.60 1.63
C GLU A 51 -0.55 -7.98 1.11
N ARG A 52 -1.76 -8.14 0.55
CA ARG A 52 -2.21 -9.40 -0.06
C ARG A 52 -1.34 -9.80 -1.24
N GLU A 53 -0.98 -8.87 -2.10
CA GLU A 53 -0.09 -9.13 -3.24
C GLU A 53 1.33 -9.47 -2.79
N ILE A 54 1.85 -8.83 -1.74
CA ILE A 54 3.15 -9.19 -1.14
C ILE A 54 3.13 -10.64 -0.63
N ALA A 55 2.09 -11.01 0.13
CA ALA A 55 1.94 -12.37 0.66
C ALA A 55 1.84 -13.41 -0.45
N LYS A 56 1.05 -13.14 -1.50
CA LYS A 56 0.94 -14.00 -2.69
C LYS A 56 2.27 -14.16 -3.42
N GLY A 57 3.05 -13.08 -3.53
CA GLY A 57 4.38 -13.11 -4.14
C GLY A 57 5.41 -13.91 -3.33
N LYS A 58 5.29 -13.91 -2.00
CA LYS A 58 6.10 -14.75 -1.11
C LYS A 58 5.72 -16.22 -1.19
N ALA A 59 4.44 -16.55 -1.25
CA ALA A 59 4.00 -17.95 -1.36
C ALA A 59 4.43 -18.62 -2.67
N ARG A 60 4.77 -17.83 -3.70
CA ARG A 60 5.20 -18.30 -5.03
C ARG A 60 6.71 -18.42 -5.19
N ARG A 61 7.51 -17.89 -4.26
CA ARG A 61 8.98 -17.82 -4.32
C ARG A 61 9.57 -18.56 -3.14
#